data_AF-A0A6G8CL58-F1
#
_entry.id   AF-A0A6G8CL58-F1
#
_cell.length_a   1.000
_cell.length_b   1.000
_cell.length_c   1.000
_cell.angle_alpha   90.00
_cell.angle_beta   90.00
_cell.angle_gamma   90.00
#
_symmetry.space_group_name_H-M   'P 1'
#
loop_
_entity.id
_entity.type
_entity.pdbx_description
1 polymer ?
#
loop_
_entity_poly.entity_id
_entity_poly.type
_entity_poly.pdbx_seq_one_letter_code
_entity_poly.pdbx_strand_id
1 'polypeptide(L)'
;MSDIYMNVVHALRAHWQAHGDAYPQKIVLSPAQADRLLALQQVGMVAFPDARITPRRDRFMGARIEIDAASSGVLIAIDGTETPIAPPSESKSPLEN
;
A
#
# COMPACT_ATOMS: atom_id res chain seq x y z
N MET A 1 -3.34 12.19 8.86
CA MET A 1 -3.49 10.73 8.69
C MET A 1 -3.21 10.42 7.22
N SER A 2 -2.01 9.97 6.90
CA SER A 2 -1.69 9.56 5.52
C SER A 2 -2.52 8.34 5.18
N ASP A 3 -3.34 8.45 4.15
CA ASP A 3 -4.29 7.40 3.76
C ASP A 3 -3.50 6.17 3.26
N ILE A 4 -3.84 4.98 3.75
CA ILE A 4 -3.12 3.73 3.44
C ILE A 4 -2.95 3.52 1.93
N TYR A 5 -3.92 3.98 1.13
CA TYR A 5 -3.81 3.96 -0.32
C TYR A 5 -2.60 4.74 -0.82
N MET A 6 -2.43 5.99 -0.36
CA MET A 6 -1.30 6.83 -0.76
C MET A 6 0.03 6.27 -0.26
N ASN A 7 0.07 5.70 0.93
CA ASN A 7 1.31 5.11 1.47
C ASN A 7 1.76 3.90 0.62
N VAL A 8 0.81 3.03 0.25
CA VAL A 8 1.10 1.87 -0.62
C VAL A 8 1.51 2.33 -2.02
N VAL A 9 0.83 3.34 -2.58
CA VAL A 9 1.20 3.93 -3.88
C VAL A 9 2.60 4.54 -3.86
N HIS A 10 2.95 5.27 -2.81
CA HIS A 10 4.28 5.87 -2.66
C HIS A 10 5.37 4.79 -2.54
N ALA A 11 5.14 3.75 -1.73
CA ALA A 11 6.05 2.63 -1.60
C ALA A 11 6.25 1.89 -2.94
N LEU A 12 5.18 1.65 -3.69
CA LEU A 12 5.24 1.04 -5.02
C LEU A 12 6.01 1.90 -6.02
N ARG A 13 5.77 3.22 -6.04
CA ARG A 13 6.50 4.14 -6.93
C ARG A 13 7.99 4.19 -6.60
N ALA A 14 8.33 4.26 -5.32
CA ALA A 14 9.72 4.24 -4.88
C ALA A 14 10.41 2.92 -5.31
N HIS A 15 9.71 1.79 -5.18
CA HIS A 15 10.18 0.51 -5.67
C HIS A 15 10.39 0.52 -7.20
N TRP A 16 9.42 0.95 -7.99
CA TRP A 16 9.57 1.03 -9.45
C TRP A 16 10.74 1.92 -9.88
N GLN A 17 10.94 3.05 -9.21
CA GLN A 17 12.09 3.92 -9.47
C GLN A 17 13.43 3.25 -9.15
N ALA A 18 13.50 2.45 -8.08
CA ALA A 18 14.73 1.76 -7.67
C ALA A 18 15.01 0.49 -8.51
N HIS A 19 13.98 -0.16 -9.05
CA HIS A 19 14.09 -1.47 -9.70
C HIS A 19 13.67 -1.50 -11.18
N GLY A 20 13.55 -0.34 -11.82
CA GLY A 20 13.24 -0.24 -13.25
C GLY A 20 11.87 -0.77 -13.63
N ASP A 21 10.83 -0.33 -12.91
CA ASP A 21 9.42 -0.72 -13.11
C ASP A 21 9.12 -2.21 -12.89
N ALA A 22 10.07 -2.97 -12.35
CA ALA A 22 9.84 -4.35 -11.93
C ALA A 22 8.78 -4.41 -10.81
N TYR A 23 7.93 -5.43 -10.83
CA TYR A 23 6.96 -5.62 -9.74
C TYR A 23 7.66 -6.13 -8.47
N PRO A 24 7.24 -5.65 -7.28
CA PRO A 24 7.70 -6.22 -6.02
C PRO A 24 7.21 -7.66 -5.89
N GLN A 25 7.88 -8.46 -5.05
CA GLN A 25 7.45 -9.83 -4.79
C GLN A 25 6.07 -9.86 -4.13
N LYS A 26 5.90 -9.03 -3.10
CA LYS A 26 4.65 -8.92 -2.34
C LYS A 26 4.60 -7.66 -1.48
N ILE A 27 3.38 -7.31 -1.09
CA ILE A 27 3.05 -6.29 -0.10
C ILE A 27 2.44 -7.02 1.09
N VAL A 28 3.02 -6.89 2.28
CA VAL A 28 2.51 -7.53 3.50
C VAL A 28 1.79 -6.48 4.32
N LEU A 29 0.50 -6.67 4.59
CA LEU A 29 -0.34 -5.75 5.36
C LEU A 29 -1.03 -6.46 6.52
N SER A 30 -1.34 -5.72 7.58
CA SER A 30 -2.30 -6.18 8.58
C SER A 30 -3.71 -6.33 7.96
N PRO A 31 -4.58 -7.18 8.54
CA PRO A 31 -5.97 -7.29 8.10
C PRO A 31 -6.68 -5.94 8.00
N ALA A 32 -6.51 -5.06 9.00
CA ALA A 32 -7.13 -3.74 9.04
C ALA A 32 -6.64 -2.82 7.91
N GLN A 33 -5.35 -2.86 7.58
CA GLN A 33 -4.78 -2.11 6.46
C GLN A 33 -5.30 -2.63 5.12
N ALA A 34 -5.38 -3.95 4.95
CA ALA A 34 -5.89 -4.57 3.72
C ALA A 34 -7.39 -4.24 3.50
N ASP A 35 -8.20 -4.29 4.55
CA ASP A 35 -9.62 -3.94 4.47
C ASP A 35 -9.83 -2.45 4.16
N ARG A 36 -9.03 -1.59 4.79
CA ARG A 36 -9.06 -0.16 4.51
C ARG A 36 -8.66 0.13 3.07
N LEU A 37 -7.60 -0.49 2.57
CA LEU A 37 -7.15 -0.36 1.19
C LEU A 37 -8.22 -0.83 0.19
N LEU A 38 -8.89 -1.95 0.47
CA LEU A 38 -9.98 -2.46 -0.36
C LEU A 38 -11.15 -1.47 -0.44
N ALA A 39 -11.58 -0.93 0.70
CA ALA A 39 -12.66 0.05 0.75
C ALA A 39 -12.34 1.30 -0.09
N LEU A 40 -11.10 1.79 -0.02
CA LEU A 40 -10.64 2.95 -0.78
C LEU A 40 -10.56 2.68 -2.29
N GLN A 41 -10.13 1.48 -2.68
CA GLN A 41 -10.17 1.05 -4.09
C GLN A 41 -11.60 1.04 -4.64
N GLN A 42 -12.57 0.58 -3.84
CA GLN A 42 -13.98 0.55 -4.24
C GLN A 42 -14.55 1.96 -4.45
N VAL A 43 -14.20 2.91 -3.58
CA VAL A 43 -14.61 4.32 -3.72
C VAL A 43 -14.04 4.93 -5.01
N GLY A 44 -12.76 4.70 -5.31
CA GLY A 44 -12.13 5.21 -6.53
C GLY A 44 -12.69 4.61 -7.83
N MET A 45 -13.29 3.42 -7.76
CA MET A 45 -13.88 2.70 -8.90
C MET A 45 -15.32 3.12 -9.22
N VAL A 46 -16.01 3.85 -8.33
CA VAL A 46 -17.38 4.34 -8.59
C VAL A 46 -17.47 5.19 -9.86
N ALA A 47 -16.37 5.84 -10.26
CA ALA A 47 -16.29 6.65 -11.47
C ALA A 47 -16.04 5.84 -12.77
N PHE A 48 -15.72 4.54 -12.68
CA PHE A 48 -15.32 3.70 -13.83
C PHE A 48 -16.07 2.36 -13.85
N PRO A 49 -17.36 2.34 -14.22
CA PRO A 49 -18.19 1.14 -14.20
C PRO A 49 -17.76 0.03 -15.18
N ASP A 50 -16.96 0.37 -16.21
CA ASP A 50 -16.41 -0.57 -17.20
C ASP A 50 -15.02 -1.13 -16.83
N ALA A 51 -14.47 -0.74 -15.68
CA ALA A 51 -13.17 -1.22 -15.25
C ALA A 51 -13.25 -2.72 -14.96
N ARG A 52 -12.72 -3.54 -15.89
CA ARG A 52 -12.49 -5.00 -15.76
C ARG A 52 -11.53 -5.38 -14.61
N ILE A 53 -11.29 -4.47 -13.67
CA ILE A 53 -10.40 -4.62 -12.54
C ILE A 53 -11.27 -4.49 -11.30
N THR A 54 -11.91 -5.59 -10.89
CA THR A 54 -12.58 -5.67 -9.60
C THR A 54 -11.54 -5.47 -8.50
N PRO A 55 -11.72 -4.52 -7.56
CA PRO A 55 -10.85 -4.40 -6.39
C PRO A 55 -10.71 -5.73 -5.66
N ARG A 56 -9.47 -6.16 -5.39
CA ARG A 56 -9.21 -7.41 -4.70
C ARG A 56 -8.40 -7.16 -3.45
N ARG A 57 -8.69 -7.92 -2.39
CA ARG A 57 -7.99 -7.83 -1.11
C ARG A 57 -6.56 -8.39 -1.19
N ASP A 58 -6.32 -9.30 -2.13
CA ASP A 58 -5.06 -10.01 -2.37
C ASP A 58 -4.18 -9.35 -3.44
N ARG A 59 -4.61 -8.22 -4.04
CA ARG A 59 -3.87 -7.57 -5.12
C ARG A 59 -4.12 -6.07 -5.17
N PHE A 60 -3.05 -5.30 -5.33
CA PHE A 60 -3.13 -3.85 -5.53
C PHE A 60 -2.17 -3.40 -6.62
N MET A 61 -2.67 -2.69 -7.64
CA MET A 61 -1.89 -2.23 -8.80
C MET A 61 -1.02 -3.31 -9.47
N GLY A 62 -1.47 -4.57 -9.45
CA GLY A 62 -0.73 -5.72 -9.99
C GLY A 62 0.20 -6.42 -8.99
N ALA A 63 0.57 -5.78 -7.88
CA ALA A 63 1.36 -6.38 -6.81
C ALA A 63 0.50 -7.30 -5.93
N ARG A 64 1.05 -8.46 -5.54
CA ARG A 64 0.40 -9.40 -4.62
C ARG A 64 0.37 -8.83 -3.21
N ILE A 65 -0.77 -8.92 -2.53
CA ILE A 65 -0.90 -8.62 -1.11
C ILE A 65 -0.93 -9.93 -0.32
N GLU A 66 -0.11 -9.98 0.71
CA GLU A 66 -0.12 -11.00 1.76
C GLU A 66 -0.66 -10.36 3.04
N ILE A 67 -1.56 -11.06 3.72
CA ILE A 67 -2.17 -10.54 4.95
C ILE A 67 -1.51 -11.26 6.12
N ASP A 68 -0.88 -10.48 6.99
CA ASP A 68 -0.19 -10.97 8.18
C ASP A 68 -0.58 -10.09 9.36
N ALA A 69 -1.10 -10.72 10.43
CA ALA A 69 -1.60 -9.99 11.59
C ALA A 69 -0.50 -9.34 12.44
N ALA A 70 0.75 -9.80 12.34
CA ALA A 70 1.91 -9.23 13.01
C ALA A 70 2.59 -8.14 12.16
N SER A 71 2.24 -8.01 10.88
CA SER A 71 2.81 -6.99 10.01
C SER A 71 2.28 -5.59 10.32
N SER A 72 3.21 -4.64 10.39
CA SER A 72 2.90 -3.20 10.45
C SER A 72 2.71 -2.56 9.07
N GLY A 73 2.85 -3.33 7.98
CA GLY A 73 2.83 -2.85 6.61
C GLY A 73 4.24 -2.74 6.03
N VAL A 74 4.58 -3.64 5.10
CA VAL A 74 5.89 -3.67 4.43
C VAL A 74 5.73 -4.08 2.97
N LEU A 75 6.52 -3.48 2.09
CA LEU A 75 6.66 -3.89 0.70
C LEU A 75 7.97 -4.66 0.57
N ILE A 76 7.89 -5.88 0.02
CA ILE A 76 9.04 -6.73 -0.24
C ILE A 76 9.41 -6.59 -1.72
N ALA A 77 10.53 -5.95 -1.99
CA ALA A 77 11.06 -5.71 -3.32
C ALA A 77 11.51 -7.01 -4.01
N ILE A 78 11.74 -6.93 -5.33
CA ILE A 78 12.18 -8.07 -6.15
C ILE A 78 13.49 -8.69 -5.67
N ASP A 79 14.40 -7.89 -5.13
CA ASP A 79 15.69 -8.28 -4.56
C ASP A 79 15.61 -8.73 -3.08
N GLY A 80 14.41 -8.71 -2.49
CA GLY A 80 14.17 -9.02 -1.08
C GLY A 80 14.28 -7.81 -0.14
N THR A 81 14.54 -6.60 -0.65
CA THR A 81 14.60 -5.39 0.18
C THR A 81 13.23 -5.09 0.79
N GLU A 82 13.20 -4.89 2.11
CA GLU A 82 11.99 -4.56 2.86
C GLU A 82 11.82 -3.04 2.97
N THR A 83 10.74 -2.50 2.39
CA THR A 83 10.39 -1.08 2.48
C THR A 83 9.17 -0.90 3.37
N PRO A 84 9.27 -0.21 4.52
CA PRO A 84 8.13 0.01 5.39
C PRO A 84 7.07 0.87 4.69
N ILE A 85 5.83 0.38 4.69
CA ILE A 85 4.68 1.15 4.20
C ILE A 85 4.26 2.03 5.37
N ALA A 86 4.85 3.22 5.44
CA ALA A 86 4.73 4.12 6.59
C ALA A 86 3.28 4.19 7.13
N PRO A 87 3.03 3.84 8.40
CA PRO A 87 1.93 4.41 9.17
C PRO A 87 2.31 5.85 9.59
N PRO A 88 1.32 6.73 9.89
CA PRO A 88 1.58 8.15 10.07
C PRO A 88 2.64 8.36 11.15
N SER A 89 3.78 8.94 10.79
CA SER A 89 4.54 9.72 11.75
C SER A 89 3.59 10.82 12.23
N GLU A 90 3.09 10.72 13.46
CA GLU A 90 2.93 11.90 14.27
C GLU A 90 4.30 12.55 14.35
N SER A 91 4.59 13.45 13.41
CA SER A 91 5.51 14.54 13.66
C SER A 91 4.90 15.33 14.80
N LYS A 92 5.21 14.89 16.02
CA LYS A 92 5.04 15.61 17.27
C LYS A 92 5.76 16.94 17.07
N SER A 93 5.03 17.95 16.62
CA SER A 93 5.48 19.32 16.70
C SER A 93 5.20 19.72 18.16
N PRO A 94 6.22 20.01 18.99
CA PRO A 94 5.96 20.64 20.27
C PRO A 94 5.30 21.97 19.94
N LEU A 95 4.06 22.15 20.38
CA LEU A 95 3.39 23.44 20.28
C LEU A 95 4.05 24.35 21.32
N GLU A 96 5.16 24.98 20.94
CA GLU A 96 5.62 26.22 21.55
C GLU A 96 4.85 27.35 20.87
N ASN A 97 3.82 27.87 21.54
CA ASN A 97 3.64 29.27 21.99
C ASN A 97 2.15 29.57 22.26
#